data_AF-A0A1H8MK09-F1
#
_entry.id   AF-A0A1H8MK09-F1
#
_cell.length_a   1.000
_cell.length_b   1.000
_cell.length_c   1.000
_cell.angle_alpha   90.00
_cell.angle_beta   90.00
_cell.angle_gamma   90.00
#
_symmetry.space_group_name_H-M   'P 1'
#
loop_
_entity.id
_entity.type
_entity.pdbx_description
1 polymer ?
#
loop_
_entity_poly.entity_id
_entity_poly.type
_entity_poly.pdbx_seq_one_letter_code
_entity_poly.pdbx_strand_id
1 'polypeptide(L)' 'MSKMNRLDWSKQVTLMNERIKNFQANPGQEQLDAVVQELKAYAEAARTGGIEIPTRFTVN' A
#
# COMPACT_ATOMS: atom_id res chain seq x y z
N MET A 1 -15.33 4.10 -7.17
CA MET A 1 -14.54 4.80 -6.14
C MET A 1 -15.11 6.17 -5.81
N SER A 2 -15.66 6.28 -4.60
CA SER A 2 -16.04 7.57 -4.01
C SER A 2 -14.80 8.43 -3.73
N LYS A 3 -14.94 9.77 -3.72
CA LYS A 3 -13.82 10.70 -3.44
C LYS A 3 -13.12 10.38 -2.10
N MET A 4 -13.89 9.94 -1.11
CA MET A 4 -13.40 9.57 0.22
C MET A 4 -12.51 8.32 0.17
N ASN A 5 -12.97 7.25 -0.51
CA ASN A 5 -12.18 6.05 -0.72
C ASN A 5 -10.88 6.35 -1.49
N ARG A 6 -10.93 7.23 -2.51
CA ARG A 6 -9.72 7.63 -3.25
C ARG A 6 -8.71 8.35 -2.38
N LEU A 7 -9.16 9.22 -1.49
CA LEU A 7 -8.29 9.93 -0.56
C LEU A 7 -7.65 8.97 0.45
N ASP A 8 -8.44 8.04 0.98
CA ASP A 8 -7.97 7.02 1.93
C ASP A 8 -6.91 6.10 1.27
N TRP A 9 -7.23 5.58 0.08
CA TRP A 9 -6.30 4.81 -0.74
C TRP A 9 -5.00 5.59 -1.02
N SER A 10 -5.11 6.86 -1.42
CA SER A 10 -3.93 7.69 -1.71
C SER A 10 -3.05 7.90 -0.48
N LYS A 11 -3.65 8.05 0.70
CA LYS A 11 -2.91 8.15 1.97
C LYS A 11 -2.21 6.84 2.30
N GLN A 12 -2.90 5.71 2.17
CA GLN A 12 -2.30 4.38 2.38
C GLN A 12 -1.12 4.15 1.44
N VAL A 13 -1.28 4.43 0.14
CA VAL A 13 -0.20 4.30 -0.85
C VAL A 13 0.96 5.25 -0.57
N THR A 14 0.69 6.47 -0.09
CA THR A 14 1.75 7.43 0.29
C THR A 14 2.56 6.91 1.47
N LEU A 15 1.90 6.47 2.54
CA LEU A 15 2.55 5.88 3.71
C LEU A 15 3.38 4.64 3.34
N MET A 16 2.84 3.78 2.49
CA MET A 16 3.53 2.58 2.02
C MET A 16 4.79 2.93 1.21
N ASN A 17 4.70 3.91 0.31
CA ASN A 17 5.86 4.39 -0.44
C ASN A 17 6.93 5.03 0.46
N GLU A 18 6.53 5.78 1.48
CA GLU A 18 7.49 6.35 2.43
C GLU A 18 8.22 5.26 3.22
N ARG A 19 7.52 4.21 3.68
CA ARG A 19 8.14 3.07 4.36
C ARG A 19 9.10 2.30 3.44
N ILE A 20 8.69 2.04 2.19
CA ILE A 20 9.54 1.42 1.18
C ILE A 20 10.78 2.29 0.90
N LYS A 21 10.62 3.61 0.83
CA LYS A 21 11.73 4.56 0.61
C LYS A 21 12.70 4.57 1.80
N ASN A 22 12.18 4.55 3.03
CA ASN A 22 13.00 4.42 4.24
C ASN A 22 13.75 3.08 4.28
N PHE A 23 13.09 1.99 3.87
CA PHE A 23 13.74 0.70 3.71
C PHE A 23 14.84 0.73 2.63
N GLN A 24 14.60 1.38 1.49
CA GLN A 24 15.64 1.54 0.46
C GLN A 24 16.83 2.37 0.96
N ALA A 25 16.59 3.36 1.82
CA ALA A 25 17.64 4.18 2.43
C ALA A 25 18.41 3.44 3.54
N ASN A 26 17.75 2.52 4.26
CA ASN A 26 18.35 1.71 5.31
C ASN A 26 17.77 0.29 5.29
N PRO A 27 18.36 -0.62 4.47
CA PRO A 27 17.83 -1.96 4.29
C PRO A 27 18.13 -2.83 5.52
N GLY A 28 17.18 -2.86 6.46
CA GLY A 28 17.18 -3.74 7.63
C GLY A 28 16.18 -4.89 7.48
N GLN A 29 16.53 -6.09 7.93
CA GLN A 29 15.69 -7.28 7.82
C GLN A 29 14.36 -7.13 8.58
N GLU A 30 14.37 -6.47 9.73
CA GLU A 30 13.16 -6.15 10.51
C GLU A 30 12.27 -5.12 9.82
N GLN A 31 12.87 -4.13 9.13
CA GLN A 31 12.14 -3.13 8.35
C GLN A 31 11.51 -3.75 7.10
N LEU A 32 12.21 -4.69 6.46
CA LEU A 32 11.69 -5.45 5.33
C LEU A 32 10.47 -6.28 5.74
N ASP A 33 10.55 -7.02 6.86
CA ASP A 33 9.43 -7.84 7.33
C ASP A 33 8.19 -6.98 7.64
N ALA A 34 8.36 -5.86 8.34
CA ALA A 34 7.27 -4.93 8.63
C ALA A 34 6.61 -4.38 7.34
N VAL A 35 7.42 -3.97 6.36
CA VAL A 35 6.92 -3.47 5.06
C VAL A 35 6.21 -4.59 4.28
N VAL A 36 6.75 -5.80 4.30
CA VAL A 36 6.15 -6.96 3.63
C VAL A 36 4.83 -7.36 4.28
N GLN A 37 4.71 -7.31 5.60
CA GLN A 37 3.46 -7.56 6.31
C GLN A 37 2.40 -6.53 5.94
N GLU A 38 2.74 -5.24 5.91
CA GLU A 38 1.83 -4.18 5.47
C GLU A 38 1.42 -4.33 4.00
N LEU A 39 2.36 -4.67 3.12
CA LEU A 39 2.09 -4.93 1.71
C LEU A 39 1.14 -6.12 1.54
N LYS A 40 1.31 -7.19 2.32
CA LYS A 40 0.40 -8.35 2.31
C LYS A 40 -0.98 -7.99 2.81
N ALA A 41 -1.09 -7.23 3.91
CA ALA A 41 -2.37 -6.77 4.43
C ALA A 41 -3.10 -5.86 3.43
N TYR A 42 -2.36 -4.96 2.77
CA TYR A 42 -2.89 -4.14 1.69
C TYR A 42 -3.33 -4.99 0.49
N ALA A 43 -2.51 -5.96 0.03
CA ALA A 43 -2.86 -6.84 -1.07
C ALA A 43 -4.10 -7.70 -0.77
N GLU A 44 -4.25 -8.17 0.48
CA GLU A 44 -5.40 -8.94 0.92
C GLU A 44 -6.66 -8.07 0.99
N ALA A 45 -6.55 -6.85 1.52
CA ALA A 45 -7.64 -5.88 1.52
C ALA A 45 -8.07 -5.50 0.10
N ALA A 46 -7.13 -5.38 -0.84
CA ALA A 46 -7.41 -5.14 -2.26
C ALA A 46 -8.10 -6.33 -2.91
N ARG A 47 -7.64 -7.55 -2.61
CA ARG A 47 -8.20 -8.80 -3.15
C ARG A 47 -9.61 -9.08 -2.62
N THR A 48 -9.89 -8.76 -1.36
CA THR A 48 -11.21 -8.93 -0.74
C THR A 48 -12.19 -7.81 -1.10
N GLY A 49 -11.75 -6.78 -1.83
CA GLY A 49 -12.57 -5.62 -2.18
C GLY A 49 -12.78 -4.64 -1.02
N GLY A 50 -12.04 -4.80 0.08
CA GLY A 50 -12.06 -3.89 1.24
C GLY A 50 -11.38 -2.54 0.97
N ILE A 51 -10.48 -2.48 -0.01
CA ILE A 51 -9.98 -1.22 -0.58
C ILE A 51 -10.28 -1.20 -2.07
N GLU A 52 -11.00 -0.16 -2.48
CA GLU A 52 -11.11 0.17 -3.89
C GLU A 52 -9.72 0.65 -4.36
N ILE A 53 -9.19 0.10 -5.45
CA ILE A 53 -7.99 0.64 -6.12
C ILE A 53 -8.49 1.37 -7.38
N PRO A 54 -8.01 2.59 -7.68
CA PRO A 54 -8.42 3.28 -8.88
C PRO A 54 -8.04 2.44 -10.10
N THR A 55 -8.95 2.33 -11.07
CA THR A 55 -8.76 1.51 -12.29
C THR A 55 -7.56 1.93 -13.13
N ARG A 56 -7.06 3.16 -12.94
CA ARG A 56 -5.82 3.65 -13.57
C ARG A 56 -4.54 3.05 -12.98
N PHE A 57 -4.64 2.43 -11.79
CA PHE A 57 -3.54 1.77 -11.08
C PHE A 57 -3.65 0.25 -11.09
N THR A 58 -4.80 -0.32 -11.45
CA THR A 58 -4.93 -1.75 -11.76
C THR A 58 -4.66 -1.95 -13.25
N VAL A 59 -3.62 -2.71 -13.59
CA VAL A 59 -3.36 -3.10 -14.98
C VAL A 59 -4.38 -4.18 -15.37
N ASN A 60 -5.08 -3.97 -16.48
CA ASN A 60 -6.07 -4.90 -17.01
C ASN A 60 -5.42 -6.07 -17.75
#